data_AF-A0A8H7I6B2-F1
#
_entry.id   AF-A0A8H7I6B2-F1
#
_cell.length_a   1.000
_cell.length_b   1.000
_cell.length_c   1.000
_cell.angle_alpha   90.00
_cell.angle_beta   90.00
_cell.angle_gamma   90.00
#
_symmetry.space_group_name_H-M   'P 1'
#
loop_
_entity.id
_entity.type
_entity.pdbx_description
1 polymer ?
#
loop_
_entity_poly.entity_id
_entity_poly.type
_entity_poly.pdbx_seq_one_letter_code
_entity_poly.pdbx_strand_id
1 'polypeptide(L)'
;MAETPFLDLFSGDREKFNSESGEYAVTVDLLVSKAATYGLPSRPEELDEEQQGILNDLSSGKRLRFQPPEPLSIGRLIFDLDDSPGLAKTCANFVSLCKGDKGMCKNAPNKPLHYKGTAIHRIAKDFVAQGGDITRNDGSGGESIYGGKFADAKEGLKAKAEFGSLAMANSGKNSNTSQFFVVLTSDPGNLPRSLASMLFSARQELLEKENKYFYD
;
A
#
# COMPACT_ATOMS: atom_id res chain seq x y z
N MET A 1 -1.79 14.80 19.52
CA MET A 1 -1.17 13.45 19.46
C MET A 1 -0.58 13.32 18.07
N ALA A 2 0.67 12.88 17.93
CA ALA A 2 1.24 12.66 16.59
C ALA A 2 0.51 11.49 15.93
N GLU A 3 0.09 11.65 14.67
CA GLU A 3 -0.55 10.56 13.91
C GLU A 3 0.43 9.39 13.73
N THR A 4 -0.03 8.19 14.08
CA THR A 4 0.75 6.95 13.89
C THR A 4 0.90 6.65 12.39
N PRO A 5 2.12 6.46 11.88
CA PRO A 5 2.33 6.15 10.47
C PRO A 5 1.74 4.78 10.13
N PHE A 6 1.15 4.69 8.94
CA PHE A 6 0.57 3.46 8.42
C PHE A 6 0.81 3.31 6.91
N LEU A 7 0.63 2.09 6.41
CA LEU A 7 0.61 1.75 4.99
C LEU A 7 -0.60 0.87 4.69
N ASP A 8 -1.43 1.29 3.74
CA ASP A 8 -2.49 0.43 3.20
C ASP A 8 -1.89 -0.55 2.19
N LEU A 9 -2.22 -1.82 2.36
CA LEU A 9 -1.74 -2.90 1.51
C LEU A 9 -2.80 -3.28 0.49
N PHE A 10 -2.34 -3.38 -0.76
CA PHE A 10 -3.17 -3.81 -1.88
C PHE A 10 -2.53 -5.02 -2.56
N SER A 11 -3.34 -5.97 -2.99
CA SER A 11 -2.91 -7.16 -3.73
C SER A 11 -3.91 -7.51 -4.82
N GLY A 12 -3.41 -8.00 -5.95
CA GLY A 12 -4.20 -8.36 -7.12
C GLY A 12 -3.86 -7.53 -8.35
N ASP A 13 -4.63 -7.75 -9.42
CA ASP A 13 -4.44 -7.09 -10.71
C ASP A 13 -5.18 -5.75 -10.73
N ARG A 14 -4.40 -4.66 -10.73
CA ARG A 14 -4.93 -3.29 -10.72
C ARG A 14 -5.61 -2.91 -12.02
N GLU A 15 -5.11 -3.37 -13.16
CA GLU A 15 -5.70 -3.05 -14.45
C GLU A 15 -7.04 -3.75 -14.61
N LYS A 16 -7.09 -5.03 -14.24
CA LYS A 16 -8.34 -5.79 -14.17
C LYS A 16 -9.34 -5.14 -13.22
N PHE A 17 -8.93 -4.79 -11.99
CA PHE A 17 -9.81 -4.13 -11.03
C PHE A 17 -10.38 -2.82 -11.59
N ASN A 18 -9.54 -1.97 -12.17
CA ASN A 18 -10.00 -0.70 -12.76
C ASN A 18 -11.00 -0.92 -13.90
N SER A 19 -10.76 -1.93 -14.76
CA SER A 19 -11.68 -2.31 -15.84
C SER A 19 -13.02 -2.78 -15.27
N GLU A 20 -12.99 -3.69 -14.31
CA GLU A 20 -14.21 -4.25 -13.68
C GLU A 20 -14.97 -3.18 -12.88
N SER A 21 -14.28 -2.27 -12.19
CA SER A 21 -14.86 -1.09 -11.55
C SER A 21 -15.56 -0.18 -12.56
N GLY A 22 -14.94 0.06 -13.72
CA GLY A 22 -15.54 0.85 -14.79
C GLY A 22 -16.82 0.22 -15.33
N GLU A 23 -16.80 -1.09 -15.62
CA GLU A 23 -17.98 -1.84 -16.07
C GLU A 23 -19.10 -1.84 -15.02
N TYR A 24 -18.76 -2.00 -13.73
CA TYR A 24 -19.72 -1.96 -12.64
C TYR A 24 -20.33 -0.56 -12.47
N ALA A 25 -19.52 0.50 -12.55
CA ALA A 25 -20.00 1.88 -12.49
C ALA A 25 -20.99 2.20 -13.62
N VAL A 26 -20.72 1.73 -14.84
CA VAL A 26 -21.67 1.87 -15.97
C VAL A 26 -23.00 1.19 -15.66
N THR A 27 -22.99 0.00 -15.05
CA THR A 27 -24.23 -0.68 -14.62
C THR A 27 -24.99 0.13 -13.58
N VAL A 28 -24.28 0.67 -12.58
CA VAL A 28 -24.88 1.51 -11.52
C VAL A 28 -25.53 2.75 -12.13
N ASP A 29 -24.84 3.46 -13.01
CA ASP A 29 -25.37 4.66 -13.68
C ASP A 29 -26.63 4.33 -14.50
N LEU A 30 -26.61 3.20 -15.21
CA LEU A 30 -27.76 2.76 -15.99
C LEU A 30 -28.96 2.43 -15.09
N LEU A 31 -28.73 1.71 -13.99
CA LEU A 31 -29.75 1.42 -12.98
C LEU A 31 -30.34 2.68 -12.38
N VAL A 32 -29.51 3.64 -11.97
CA VAL A 32 -29.99 4.93 -11.43
C VAL A 32 -30.95 5.60 -12.42
N SER A 33 -30.67 5.50 -13.73
CA SER A 33 -31.52 6.12 -14.75
C SER A 33 -32.77 5.33 -15.14
N LYS A 34 -32.80 4.00 -14.94
CA LYS A 34 -33.85 3.11 -15.46
C LYS A 34 -34.65 2.37 -14.40
N ALA A 35 -34.15 2.24 -13.17
CA ALA A 35 -34.74 1.39 -12.16
C ALA A 35 -36.21 1.71 -11.87
N ALA A 36 -36.57 3.00 -11.72
CA ALA A 36 -37.95 3.40 -11.48
C ALA A 36 -38.89 3.10 -12.67
N THR A 37 -38.40 3.20 -13.90
CA THR A 37 -39.19 2.97 -15.11
C THR A 37 -39.53 1.50 -15.32
N TYR A 38 -38.58 0.61 -14.98
CA TYR A 38 -38.70 -0.83 -15.21
C TYR A 38 -38.93 -1.64 -13.94
N GLY A 39 -39.12 -0.97 -12.79
CA GLY A 39 -39.32 -1.64 -11.50
C GLY A 39 -38.12 -2.45 -11.03
N LEU A 40 -36.90 -2.01 -11.37
CA LEU A 40 -35.67 -2.74 -11.05
C LEU A 40 -35.19 -2.47 -9.62
N PRO A 41 -34.47 -3.42 -9.01
CA PRO A 41 -33.72 -3.20 -7.78
C PRO A 41 -32.76 -2.01 -7.83
N SER A 42 -32.33 -1.58 -6.64
CA SER A 42 -31.45 -0.40 -6.48
C SER A 42 -29.98 -0.71 -6.70
N ARG A 43 -29.59 -1.99 -6.67
CA ARG A 43 -28.20 -2.44 -6.77
C ARG A 43 -28.02 -3.46 -7.88
N PRO A 44 -26.90 -3.41 -8.63
CA PRO A 44 -26.60 -4.39 -9.67
C PRO A 44 -26.68 -5.85 -9.20
N GLU A 45 -26.20 -6.14 -7.99
CA GLU A 45 -26.13 -7.49 -7.44
C GLU A 45 -27.48 -8.07 -7.00
N GLU A 46 -28.53 -7.25 -6.94
CA GLU A 46 -29.89 -7.66 -6.58
C GLU A 46 -30.72 -8.07 -7.81
N LEU A 47 -30.21 -7.84 -9.03
CA LEU A 47 -30.91 -8.14 -10.27
C LEU A 47 -30.93 -9.64 -10.56
N ASP A 48 -32.10 -10.16 -10.92
CA ASP A 48 -32.21 -11.50 -11.49
C ASP A 48 -31.77 -11.54 -12.96
N GLU A 49 -31.74 -12.74 -13.56
CA GLU A 49 -31.27 -12.94 -14.94
C GLU A 49 -32.11 -12.19 -15.98
N GLU A 50 -33.43 -12.06 -15.75
CA GLU A 50 -34.34 -11.36 -16.66
C GLU A 50 -34.09 -9.86 -16.64
N GLN A 51 -33.96 -9.29 -15.43
CA GLN A 51 -33.67 -7.88 -15.21
C GLN A 51 -32.27 -7.50 -15.73
N GLN A 52 -31.29 -8.38 -15.58
CA GLN A 52 -29.98 -8.23 -16.21
C GLN A 52 -30.08 -8.20 -17.73
N GLY A 53 -30.94 -9.04 -18.33
CA GLY A 53 -31.25 -9.01 -19.77
C GLY A 53 -31.75 -7.65 -20.24
N ILE A 54 -32.74 -7.09 -19.54
CA ILE A 54 -33.29 -5.75 -19.84
C ILE A 54 -32.20 -4.68 -19.84
N LEU A 55 -31.32 -4.69 -18.83
CA LEU A 55 -30.23 -3.70 -18.76
C LEU A 55 -29.21 -3.88 -19.86
N ASN A 56 -28.90 -5.12 -20.26
CA ASN A 56 -27.99 -5.37 -21.38
C ASN A 56 -28.56 -4.83 -22.70
N ASP A 57 -29.85 -4.98 -22.94
CA ASP A 57 -30.50 -4.42 -24.14
C ASP A 57 -30.47 -2.87 -24.12
N LEU A 58 -30.62 -2.28 -22.94
CA LEU A 58 -30.57 -0.83 -22.74
C LEU A 58 -29.14 -0.25 -22.71
N SER A 59 -28.11 -1.09 -22.61
CA SER A 59 -26.72 -0.66 -22.42
C SER A 59 -26.12 0.03 -23.65
N SER A 60 -26.80 -0.06 -24.80
CA SER A 60 -26.29 0.43 -26.09
C SER A 60 -24.93 -0.18 -26.47
N GLY A 61 -24.73 -1.46 -26.15
CA GLY A 61 -23.50 -2.20 -26.45
C GLY A 61 -22.35 -1.97 -25.46
N LYS A 62 -22.58 -1.23 -24.37
CA LYS A 62 -21.61 -1.12 -23.28
C LYS A 62 -21.57 -2.43 -22.50
N ARG A 63 -20.36 -2.85 -22.11
CA ARG A 63 -20.20 -4.01 -21.25
C ARG A 63 -20.65 -3.67 -19.83
N LEU A 64 -21.53 -4.51 -19.30
CA LEU A 64 -22.06 -4.39 -17.94
C LEU A 64 -21.44 -5.43 -17.03
N ARG A 65 -21.33 -5.06 -15.76
CA ARG A 65 -20.96 -5.97 -14.67
C ARG A 65 -21.96 -5.81 -13.53
N PHE A 66 -22.50 -6.93 -13.05
CA PHE A 66 -23.55 -6.95 -12.03
C PHE A 66 -23.05 -7.30 -10.63
N GLN A 67 -21.80 -7.77 -10.52
CA GLN A 67 -21.15 -8.01 -9.24
C GLN A 67 -20.08 -6.95 -9.01
N PRO A 68 -19.90 -6.44 -7.79
CA PRO A 68 -18.80 -5.53 -7.52
C PRO A 68 -17.45 -6.21 -7.84
N PRO A 69 -16.43 -5.45 -8.25
CA PRO A 69 -15.07 -6.00 -8.37
C PRO A 69 -14.55 -6.41 -7.00
N GLU A 70 -13.74 -7.47 -6.96
CA GLU A 70 -13.10 -7.90 -5.72
C GLU A 70 -12.17 -6.80 -5.20
N PRO A 71 -12.31 -6.34 -3.95
CA PRO A 71 -11.46 -5.29 -3.41
C PRO A 71 -9.98 -5.69 -3.42
N LEU A 72 -9.12 -4.81 -3.92
CA LEU A 72 -7.67 -5.04 -3.86
C LEU A 72 -7.09 -4.84 -2.46
N SER A 73 -7.79 -4.12 -1.58
CA SER A 73 -7.29 -3.83 -0.23
C SER A 73 -7.27 -5.10 0.61
N ILE A 74 -6.11 -5.43 1.17
CA ILE A 74 -5.88 -6.62 2.00
C ILE A 74 -5.57 -6.28 3.47
N GLY A 75 -5.63 -5.00 3.82
CA GLY A 75 -5.48 -4.51 5.19
C GLY A 75 -4.48 -3.37 5.32
N ARG A 76 -4.19 -3.00 6.57
CA ARG A 76 -3.32 -1.88 6.92
C ARG A 76 -2.19 -2.34 7.83
N LEU A 77 -0.98 -1.90 7.54
CA LEU A 77 0.14 -1.98 8.48
C LEU A 77 0.22 -0.67 9.25
N ILE A 78 0.19 -0.76 10.57
CA ILE A 78 0.39 0.37 11.48
C ILE A 78 1.75 0.20 12.14
N PHE A 79 2.54 1.27 12.17
CA PHE A 79 3.91 1.22 12.65
C PHE A 79 4.07 2.00 13.96
N ASP A 80 4.50 1.29 15.00
CA ASP A 80 4.95 1.89 16.25
C ASP A 80 6.44 2.16 16.12
N LEU A 81 6.80 3.45 16.03
CA LEU A 81 8.18 3.87 15.83
C LEU A 81 8.87 4.15 17.17
N ASP A 82 10.15 3.80 17.25
CA ASP A 82 11.00 4.11 18.39
C ASP A 82 11.31 5.61 18.42
N ASP A 83 11.04 6.26 19.55
CA ASP A 83 11.23 7.69 19.76
C ASP A 83 12.62 8.05 20.31
N SER A 84 13.52 7.06 20.42
CA SER A 84 14.91 7.26 20.82
C SER A 84 15.58 8.35 19.97
N PRO A 85 16.27 9.34 20.57
CA PRO A 85 16.86 10.47 19.85
C PRO A 85 17.79 10.07 18.70
N GLY A 86 18.50 8.94 18.82
CA GLY A 86 19.38 8.42 17.79
C GLY A 86 18.68 7.93 16.52
N LEU A 87 17.39 7.60 16.61
CA LEU A 87 16.56 7.15 15.49
C LEU A 87 15.73 8.26 14.87
N ALA A 88 15.71 9.47 15.45
CA ALA A 88 14.87 10.57 15.01
C ALA A 88 14.98 10.87 13.51
N LYS A 89 16.19 10.79 12.94
CA LYS A 89 16.40 10.98 11.49
C LYS A 89 15.78 9.86 10.65
N THR A 90 15.92 8.61 11.07
CA THR A 90 15.30 7.47 10.38
C THR A 90 13.79 7.51 10.49
N CYS A 91 13.25 7.77 11.69
CA CYS A 91 11.81 7.90 11.93
C CYS A 91 11.22 9.05 11.10
N ALA A 92 11.85 10.23 11.10
CA ALA A 92 11.38 11.36 10.32
C ALA A 92 11.35 11.06 8.82
N ASN A 93 12.35 10.34 8.30
CA ASN A 93 12.37 9.89 6.92
C ASN A 93 11.16 8.98 6.59
N PHE A 94 10.96 7.93 7.39
CA PHE A 94 9.86 6.99 7.15
C PHE A 94 8.49 7.66 7.28
N VAL A 95 8.26 8.45 8.33
CA VAL A 95 7.00 9.17 8.57
C VAL A 95 6.67 10.13 7.43
N SER A 96 7.64 10.93 6.99
CA SER A 96 7.42 11.86 5.88
C SER A 96 7.12 11.15 4.57
N LEU A 97 7.76 10.00 4.31
CA LEU A 97 7.48 9.18 3.14
C LEU A 97 6.11 8.49 3.24
N CYS A 98 5.59 8.18 4.44
CA CYS A 98 4.20 7.77 4.63
C CYS A 98 3.22 8.91 4.32
N LYS A 99 3.55 10.15 4.71
CA LYS A 99 2.68 11.32 4.53
C LYS A 99 2.72 11.91 3.12
N GLY A 100 3.84 11.76 2.41
CA GLY A 100 4.07 12.45 1.13
C GLY A 100 4.31 13.96 1.27
N ASP A 101 4.74 14.43 2.45
CA ASP A 101 4.76 15.87 2.80
C ASP A 101 6.05 16.62 2.40
N LYS A 102 6.95 15.97 1.64
CA LYS A 102 8.25 16.52 1.23
C LYS A 102 8.37 16.86 -0.25
N GLY A 103 7.28 16.79 -1.00
CA GLY A 103 7.25 17.14 -2.42
C GLY A 103 7.88 16.06 -3.30
N MET A 104 8.77 16.45 -4.21
CA MET A 104 9.34 15.56 -5.23
C MET A 104 10.78 15.14 -4.90
N CYS A 105 11.18 13.96 -5.39
CA CYS A 105 12.55 13.48 -5.32
C CYS A 105 13.49 14.42 -6.08
N LYS A 106 14.70 14.67 -5.55
CA LYS A 106 15.71 15.49 -6.22
C LYS A 106 16.34 14.77 -7.41
N ASN A 107 16.59 13.47 -7.29
CA ASN A 107 17.25 12.65 -8.31
C ASN A 107 16.26 11.96 -9.25
N ALA A 108 14.96 12.07 -8.98
CA ALA A 108 13.87 11.62 -9.84
C ALA A 108 12.72 12.65 -9.82
N PRO A 109 12.85 13.81 -10.49
CA PRO A 109 11.95 14.95 -10.32
C PRO A 109 10.46 14.70 -10.57
N ASN A 110 10.13 13.65 -11.34
CA ASN A 110 8.76 13.24 -11.64
C ASN A 110 8.19 12.22 -10.63
N LYS A 111 8.90 11.94 -9.55
CA LYS A 111 8.51 10.97 -8.52
C LYS A 111 8.31 11.68 -7.19
N PRO A 112 7.14 11.56 -6.55
CA PRO A 112 6.92 12.13 -5.23
C PRO A 112 7.74 11.41 -4.16
N LEU A 113 8.15 12.12 -3.11
CA LEU A 113 8.70 11.54 -1.88
C LEU A 113 7.55 10.93 -1.06
N HIS A 114 6.98 9.83 -1.56
CA HIS A 114 5.77 9.21 -1.00
C HIS A 114 5.72 7.69 -1.29
N TYR A 115 5.31 6.89 -0.30
CA TYR A 115 5.10 5.45 -0.48
C TYR A 115 3.81 5.09 -1.22
N LYS A 116 2.82 6.00 -1.35
CA LYS A 116 1.57 5.72 -2.07
C LYS A 116 1.88 5.31 -3.52
N GLY A 117 1.38 4.13 -3.91
CA GLY A 117 1.60 3.57 -5.25
C GLY A 117 2.95 2.87 -5.44
N THR A 118 3.72 2.66 -4.37
CA THR A 118 4.94 1.86 -4.43
C THR A 118 4.67 0.39 -4.15
N ALA A 119 5.46 -0.49 -4.77
CA ALA A 119 5.34 -1.93 -4.60
C ALA A 119 6.13 -2.44 -3.37
N ILE A 120 5.64 -3.54 -2.78
CA ILE A 120 6.49 -4.48 -2.06
C ILE A 120 7.19 -5.35 -3.13
N HIS A 121 8.29 -4.83 -3.67
CA HIS A 121 8.96 -5.41 -4.84
C HIS A 121 9.70 -6.72 -4.55
N ARG A 122 9.93 -7.06 -3.28
CA ARG A 122 10.57 -8.31 -2.88
C ARG A 122 9.88 -8.92 -1.67
N ILE A 123 9.35 -10.13 -1.84
CA ILE A 123 8.82 -10.96 -0.75
C ILE A 123 9.67 -12.22 -0.68
N ALA A 124 10.51 -12.32 0.36
CA ALA A 124 11.22 -13.53 0.70
C ALA A 124 10.45 -14.23 1.81
N LYS A 125 9.76 -15.32 1.46
CA LYS A 125 8.97 -16.12 2.41
C LYS A 125 9.85 -16.54 3.59
N ASP A 126 9.28 -16.46 4.80
CA ASP A 126 9.96 -16.81 6.05
C ASP A 126 11.25 -16.01 6.30
N PHE A 127 11.32 -14.78 5.75
CA PHE A 127 12.43 -13.86 5.98
C PHE A 127 11.96 -12.40 6.07
N VAL A 128 11.71 -11.74 4.93
CA VAL A 128 11.35 -10.32 4.89
C VAL A 128 10.45 -9.97 3.70
N ALA A 129 9.57 -8.98 3.90
CA ALA A 129 8.93 -8.22 2.83
C ALA A 129 9.63 -6.87 2.70
N GLN A 130 10.12 -6.54 1.51
CA GLN A 130 10.85 -5.31 1.23
C GLN A 130 10.10 -4.47 0.20
N GLY A 131 10.00 -3.18 0.49
CA GLY A 131 9.35 -2.18 -0.36
C GLY A 131 10.02 -0.82 -0.24
N GLY A 132 9.29 0.23 -0.63
CA GLY A 132 9.73 1.61 -0.48
C GLY A 132 10.71 2.09 -1.56
N ASP A 133 10.81 1.40 -2.70
CA ASP A 133 11.46 1.98 -3.89
C ASP A 133 10.51 2.95 -4.59
N ILE A 134 10.49 4.19 -4.09
CA ILE A 134 9.63 5.29 -4.58
C ILE A 134 9.98 5.76 -5.99
N THR A 135 11.12 5.33 -6.55
CA THR A 135 11.60 5.85 -7.84
C THR A 135 11.40 4.87 -8.99
N ARG A 136 11.61 3.57 -8.75
CA ARG A 136 11.66 2.54 -9.81
C ARG A 136 10.79 1.32 -9.56
N ASN A 137 10.31 1.10 -8.32
CA ASN A 137 9.50 -0.05 -7.94
C ASN A 137 10.14 -1.43 -8.19
N ASP A 138 11.46 -1.50 -8.37
CA ASP A 138 12.17 -2.77 -8.66
C ASP A 138 13.27 -3.08 -7.62
N GLY A 139 13.50 -2.17 -6.67
CA GLY A 139 14.52 -2.31 -5.63
C GLY A 139 15.88 -1.73 -6.01
N SER A 140 16.06 -1.24 -7.24
CA SER A 140 17.29 -0.57 -7.68
C SER A 140 17.31 0.92 -7.37
N GLY A 141 16.21 1.48 -6.89
CA GLY A 141 16.04 2.92 -6.66
C GLY A 141 15.83 3.33 -5.20
N GLY A 142 15.15 4.47 -5.02
CA GLY A 142 14.77 5.04 -3.74
C GLY A 142 15.55 6.31 -3.40
N GLU A 143 14.91 7.22 -2.67
CA GLU A 143 15.51 8.47 -2.23
C GLU A 143 14.99 8.84 -0.84
N SER A 144 15.87 9.18 0.10
CA SER A 144 15.42 9.73 1.38
C SER A 144 14.92 11.17 1.23
N ILE A 145 14.16 11.64 2.20
CA ILE A 145 13.70 13.04 2.27
C ILE A 145 14.85 14.06 2.34
N TYR A 146 16.08 13.60 2.52
CA TYR A 146 17.29 14.42 2.62
C TYR A 146 17.98 14.62 1.25
N GLY A 147 17.50 13.97 0.18
CA GLY A 147 18.03 14.15 -1.18
C GLY A 147 19.00 13.05 -1.66
N GLY A 148 18.87 11.83 -1.14
CA GLY A 148 19.75 10.72 -1.50
C GLY A 148 19.90 9.70 -0.37
N LYS A 149 21.13 9.27 -0.11
CA LYS A 149 21.48 8.35 0.98
C LYS A 149 21.68 9.09 2.31
N PHE A 150 21.40 8.43 3.43
CA PHE A 150 21.75 8.92 4.77
C PHE A 150 22.39 7.84 5.65
N ALA A 151 23.09 8.30 6.69
CA ALA A 151 23.87 7.47 7.61
C ALA A 151 23.01 6.48 8.42
N ASP A 152 23.63 5.40 8.86
CA ASP A 152 23.01 4.43 9.77
C ASP A 152 22.82 5.06 11.15
N ALA A 153 21.74 4.68 11.84
CA ALA A 153 21.52 5.05 13.23
C ALA A 153 22.27 4.07 14.15
N LYS A 154 23.17 4.58 15.00
CA LYS A 154 24.02 3.73 15.85
C LYS A 154 23.21 2.88 16.82
N GLU A 155 22.11 3.42 17.30
CA GLU A 155 21.14 2.77 18.19
C GLU A 155 20.44 1.63 17.46
N GLY A 156 20.03 1.85 16.21
CA GLY A 156 19.40 0.84 15.37
C GLY A 156 20.32 -0.35 15.06
N LEU A 157 21.63 -0.11 14.89
CA LEU A 157 22.63 -1.17 14.67
C LEU A 157 22.78 -2.14 15.86
N LYS A 158 22.34 -1.74 17.06
CA LYS A 158 22.39 -2.57 18.28
C LYS A 158 21.09 -3.34 18.51
N ALA A 159 20.03 -3.00 17.79
CA ALA A 159 18.71 -3.55 18.00
C ALA A 159 18.61 -4.96 17.38
N LYS A 160 17.86 -5.84 18.04
CA LYS A 160 17.65 -7.22 17.59
C LYS A 160 16.35 -7.29 16.79
N ALA A 161 16.42 -7.87 15.59
CA ALA A 161 15.24 -8.14 14.78
C ALA A 161 14.29 -9.13 15.48
N GLU A 162 12.99 -8.89 15.37
CA GLU A 162 11.93 -9.81 15.76
C GLU A 162 10.87 -9.86 14.64
N PHE A 163 9.93 -10.78 14.73
CA PHE A 163 8.81 -10.82 13.78
C PHE A 163 8.04 -9.49 13.80
N GLY A 164 7.76 -8.94 12.61
CA GLY A 164 7.07 -7.65 12.48
C GLY A 164 7.98 -6.43 12.65
N SER A 165 9.27 -6.60 12.95
CA SER A 165 10.20 -5.47 13.02
C SER A 165 10.33 -4.77 11.68
N LEU A 166 10.35 -3.42 11.70
CA LEU A 166 10.58 -2.57 10.55
C LEU A 166 12.04 -2.12 10.54
N ALA A 167 12.71 -2.14 9.39
CA ALA A 167 14.07 -1.61 9.28
C ALA A 167 14.36 -1.04 7.89
N MET A 168 15.35 -0.15 7.80
CA MET A 168 15.80 0.38 6.52
C MET A 168 16.58 -0.69 5.73
N ALA A 169 16.24 -0.83 4.46
CA ALA A 169 17.05 -1.59 3.51
C ALA A 169 18.20 -0.70 3.02
N ASN A 170 19.41 -1.25 2.93
CA ASN A 170 20.58 -0.52 2.46
C ASN A 170 21.50 -1.38 1.60
N SER A 171 22.47 -0.74 0.95
CA SER A 171 23.47 -1.35 0.05
C SER A 171 24.87 -1.35 0.68
N GLY A 172 24.95 -1.34 2.01
CA GLY A 172 26.18 -1.17 2.77
C GLY A 172 26.10 0.01 3.75
N LYS A 173 27.19 0.22 4.49
CA LYS A 173 27.26 1.23 5.56
C LYS A 173 26.85 2.63 5.06
N ASN A 174 26.02 3.31 5.84
CA ASN A 174 25.56 4.68 5.59
C ASN A 174 24.86 4.90 4.23
N SER A 175 24.07 3.93 3.79
CA SER A 175 23.43 3.97 2.47
C SER A 175 21.90 3.87 2.50
N ASN A 176 21.26 4.27 3.60
CA ASN A 176 19.81 4.24 3.75
C ASN A 176 19.14 5.24 2.81
N THR A 177 18.03 4.88 2.19
CA THR A 177 17.24 5.73 1.27
C THR A 177 15.77 5.79 1.71
N SER A 178 14.82 5.43 0.84
CA SER A 178 13.41 5.22 1.17
C SER A 178 13.07 3.74 1.36
N GLN A 179 13.93 2.82 0.94
CA GLN A 179 13.59 1.40 1.00
C GLN A 179 13.61 0.88 2.45
N PHE A 180 12.63 0.05 2.77
CA PHE A 180 12.47 -0.59 4.07
C PHE A 180 12.13 -2.06 3.90
N PHE A 181 12.26 -2.84 4.97
CA PHE A 181 11.72 -4.18 5.05
C PHE A 181 11.02 -4.43 6.39
N VAL A 182 10.04 -5.33 6.35
CA VAL A 182 9.36 -5.89 7.51
C VAL A 182 9.79 -7.35 7.65
N VAL A 183 10.17 -7.75 8.85
CA VAL A 183 10.58 -9.12 9.17
C VAL A 183 9.35 -10.03 9.23
N LEU A 184 9.39 -11.13 8.47
CA LEU A 184 8.30 -12.11 8.34
C LEU A 184 8.59 -13.44 9.04
N THR A 185 9.68 -13.52 9.81
CA THR A 185 10.08 -14.75 10.50
C THR A 185 10.24 -14.52 11.99
N SER A 186 9.85 -15.55 12.76
CA SER A 186 10.13 -15.67 14.18
C SER A 186 11.26 -16.66 14.48
N ASP A 187 11.81 -17.32 13.44
CA ASP A 187 12.92 -18.26 13.58
C ASP A 187 14.24 -17.51 13.82
N PRO A 188 14.87 -17.67 15.00
CA PRO A 188 16.12 -16.98 15.34
C PRO A 188 17.26 -17.24 14.35
N GLY A 189 17.29 -18.41 13.68
CA GLY A 189 18.32 -18.76 12.71
C GLY A 189 18.20 -18.00 11.38
N ASN A 190 16.99 -17.50 11.09
CA ASN A 190 16.65 -16.81 9.84
C ASN A 190 16.42 -15.31 10.02
N LEU A 191 16.60 -14.77 11.23
CA LEU A 191 16.52 -13.34 11.46
C LEU A 191 17.64 -12.58 10.72
N PRO A 192 17.37 -11.37 10.21
CA PRO A 192 18.41 -10.50 9.67
C PRO A 192 19.50 -10.25 10.73
N ARG A 193 20.76 -10.57 10.40
CA ARG A 193 21.88 -10.51 11.35
C ARG A 193 22.24 -9.09 11.80
N SER A 194 21.88 -8.07 11.02
CA SER A 194 22.11 -6.67 11.34
C SER A 194 20.99 -5.80 10.78
N LEU A 195 20.39 -4.95 11.61
CA LEU A 195 19.44 -3.94 11.18
C LEU A 195 20.15 -2.59 11.09
N ALA A 196 20.31 -2.08 9.88
CA ALA A 196 20.97 -0.80 9.62
C ALA A 196 20.35 0.37 10.39
N SER A 197 19.04 0.30 10.57
CA SER A 197 18.27 1.12 11.51
C SER A 197 16.93 0.43 11.75
N MET A 198 16.63 0.10 13.01
CA MET A 198 15.41 -0.60 13.41
C MET A 198 14.35 0.40 13.87
N LEU A 199 13.11 0.10 13.53
CA LEU A 199 11.88 0.74 13.96
C LEU A 199 10.99 -0.36 14.54
N PHE A 200 10.43 -0.12 15.72
CA PHE A 200 10.15 -1.17 16.70
C PHE A 200 9.17 -2.25 16.22
N SER A 201 8.04 -1.89 15.61
CA SER A 201 7.09 -2.90 15.16
C SER A 201 6.10 -2.39 14.12
N ALA A 202 5.75 -3.28 13.19
CA ALA A 202 4.56 -3.19 12.35
C ALA A 202 3.52 -4.17 12.91
N ARG A 203 2.29 -3.71 13.13
CA ARG A 203 1.14 -4.58 13.38
C ARG A 203 0.16 -4.48 12.22
N GLN A 204 -0.42 -5.61 11.84
CA GLN A 204 -1.47 -5.64 10.83
C GLN A 204 -2.82 -5.43 11.50
N GLU A 205 -3.58 -4.48 11.00
CA GLU A 205 -5.00 -4.36 11.26
C GLU A 205 -5.74 -4.78 10.00
N LEU A 206 -6.66 -5.73 10.15
CA LEU A 206 -7.63 -6.00 9.10
C LEU A 206 -8.52 -4.77 9.03
N LEU A 207 -8.49 -4.07 7.90
CA LEU A 207 -9.52 -3.09 7.60
C LEU A 207 -10.82 -3.88 7.61
N GLU A 208 -11.68 -3.64 8.60
CA GLU A 208 -13.03 -4.16 8.58
C GLU A 208 -13.61 -3.84 7.21
N LYS A 209 -14.31 -4.80 6.60
CA LYS A 209 -15.07 -4.59 5.37
C LYS A 209 -16.23 -3.62 5.65
N GLU A 210 -15.98 -2.45 6.21
CA GLU A 210 -16.90 -1.34 6.12
C GLU A 210 -17.03 -1.02 4.64
N ASN A 211 -18.12 -1.53 4.06
CA ASN A 211 -18.69 -1.19 2.76
C ASN A 211 -18.88 0.32 2.65
N LYS A 212 -17.79 1.05 2.49
CA LYS A 212 -17.78 2.41 2.01
C LYS A 212 -16.79 2.43 0.87
N TYR A 213 -17.32 2.04 -0.29
CA TYR A 213 -16.73 2.32 -1.59
C TYR A 213 -16.54 3.84 -1.69
N PHE A 214 -15.39 4.34 -1.24
CA PHE A 214 -14.93 5.67 -1.58
C PHE A 214 -13.97 5.49 -2.76
N TYR A 215 -14.43 5.89 -3.94
CA TYR A 215 -13.57 6.15 -5.08
C TYR A 215 -12.90 7.50 -4.84
N ASP A 216 -11.56 7.52 -4.71
CA ASP A 216 -10.67 8.65 -5.06
C ASP A 216 -9.19 8.20 -5.17
#